data_AF-A0A090KP78-F1
#
_entry.id   AF-A0A090KP78-F1
#
_cell.length_a   1.000
_cell.length_b   1.000
_cell.length_c   1.000
_cell.angle_alpha   90.00
_cell.angle_beta   90.00
_cell.angle_gamma   90.00
#
_symmetry.space_group_name_H-M   'P 1'
#
loop_
_entity.id
_entity.type
_entity.pdbx_description
1 polymer ?
#
loop_
_entity_poly.entity_id
_entity_poly.type
_entity_poly.pdbx_seq_one_letter_code
_entity_poly.pdbx_strand_id
1 'polypeptide(L)'
;MLTKAGTPVKVGSAALNLMAWRDLDITVVCSKLNIATISGIASQLVSCPQVRDLNFINDTGNWNTDPTYPDGYFLGITHESNTGNK
;
A
#
# COMPACT_ATOMS: atom_id res chain seq x y z
N MET A 1 -11.92 -3.59 -0.45
CA MET A 1 -11.43 -2.24 -0.82
C MET A 1 -10.33 -2.32 -1.87
N LEU A 2 -9.19 -2.97 -1.59
CA LEU A 2 -8.04 -3.06 -2.51
C LEU A 2 -8.36 -3.76 -3.85
N THR A 3 -9.32 -4.67 -3.88
CA THR A 3 -9.81 -5.34 -5.10
C THR A 3 -10.34 -4.39 -6.17
N LYS A 4 -10.71 -3.15 -5.80
CA LYS A 4 -11.10 -2.10 -6.76
C LYS A 4 -9.93 -1.59 -7.59
N ALA A 5 -8.71 -1.69 -7.07
CA ALA A 5 -7.49 -1.26 -7.76
C ALA A 5 -6.80 -2.40 -8.53
N GLY A 6 -7.14 -3.66 -8.25
CA GLY A 6 -6.54 -4.82 -8.91
C GLY A 6 -6.59 -6.07 -8.04
N THR A 7 -5.62 -6.98 -8.21
CA THR A 7 -5.50 -8.22 -7.43
C THR A 7 -4.52 -8.01 -6.27
N PRO A 8 -4.99 -7.95 -5.02
CA PRO A 8 -4.10 -7.84 -3.86
C PRO A 8 -3.35 -9.16 -3.63
N VAL A 9 -2.03 -9.06 -3.47
CA VAL A 9 -1.12 -10.17 -3.19
C VAL A 9 -0.34 -9.80 -1.93
N LYS A 10 -0.40 -10.66 -0.91
CA LYS A 10 0.47 -10.53 0.27
C LYS A 10 1.91 -10.83 -0.17
N VAL A 11 2.84 -9.93 0.14
CA VAL A 11 4.26 -10.06 -0.20
C VAL A 11 5.12 -9.87 1.05
N GLY A 12 6.43 -9.72 0.86
CA GLY A 12 7.36 -9.44 1.96
C GLY A 12 7.48 -10.57 2.97
N SER A 13 7.96 -10.21 4.17
CA SER A 13 8.21 -11.14 5.27
C SER A 13 6.96 -11.94 5.67
N ALA A 14 5.78 -11.31 5.59
CA ALA A 14 4.47 -11.90 5.88
C ALA A 14 4.06 -13.00 4.89
N ALA A 15 4.47 -12.92 3.63
CA ALA A 15 4.24 -13.96 2.63
C ALA A 15 5.20 -15.14 2.81
N LEU A 16 6.44 -14.86 3.24
CA LEU A 16 7.51 -15.85 3.39
C LEU A 16 7.50 -16.56 4.75
N ASN A 17 6.61 -16.17 5.67
CA ASN A 17 6.61 -16.63 7.07
C ASN A 17 7.92 -16.30 7.82
N LEU A 18 8.52 -15.15 7.49
CA LEU A 18 9.76 -14.64 8.08
C LEU A 18 9.53 -13.33 8.86
N MET A 19 8.31 -13.05 9.30
CA MET A 19 8.01 -11.81 10.02
C MET A 19 8.78 -11.74 11.35
N ALA A 20 9.67 -10.77 11.45
CA ALA A 20 10.32 -10.37 12.70
C ALA A 20 9.74 -9.05 13.26
N TRP A 21 9.00 -8.31 12.42
CA TRP A 21 8.34 -7.05 12.76
C TRP A 21 6.85 -7.13 12.42
N ARG A 22 6.06 -6.16 12.91
CA ARG A 22 4.59 -6.12 12.75
C ARG A 22 4.18 -5.28 11.54
N ASP A 23 4.91 -5.42 10.44
CA ASP A 23 4.59 -4.81 9.15
C ASP A 23 3.85 -5.80 8.23
N LEU A 24 3.05 -5.26 7.31
CA LEU A 24 2.32 -6.05 6.34
C LEU A 24 2.42 -5.40 4.96
N ASP A 25 3.08 -6.10 4.04
CA ASP A 25 3.21 -5.66 2.66
C ASP A 25 2.15 -6.32 1.77
N ILE A 26 1.41 -5.50 1.05
CA ILE A 26 0.45 -5.94 0.04
C ILE A 26 0.75 -5.22 -1.28
N THR A 27 1.08 -5.98 -2.31
CA THR A 27 1.17 -5.48 -3.68
C THR A 27 -0.18 -5.68 -4.37
N VAL A 28 -0.73 -4.64 -4.98
CA VAL A 28 -1.96 -4.76 -5.78
C VAL A 28 -1.57 -4.78 -7.26
N VAL A 29 -1.66 -5.94 -7.89
CA VAL A 29 -1.35 -6.12 -9.32
C VAL A 29 -2.53 -5.66 -10.17
N CYS A 30 -2.30 -4.77 -11.11
CA CYS A 30 -3.34 -4.22 -11.97
C CYS A 30 -2.88 -4.13 -13.43
N SER A 31 -3.83 -4.12 -14.36
CA SER A 31 -3.52 -3.95 -15.79
C SER A 31 -3.25 -2.50 -16.17
N LYS A 32 -3.69 -1.54 -15.34
CA LYS A 32 -3.50 -0.11 -15.56
C LYS A 32 -3.60 0.66 -14.25
N LEU A 33 -2.63 1.54 -14.01
CA LEU A 33 -2.65 2.45 -12.87
C LEU A 33 -3.78 3.48 -12.99
N ASN A 34 -4.47 3.73 -11.88
CA ASN A 34 -5.58 4.69 -11.81
C ASN A 34 -5.51 5.49 -10.51
N ILE A 35 -4.97 6.71 -10.60
CA ILE A 35 -4.79 7.58 -9.44
C ILE A 35 -6.11 7.93 -8.73
N ALA A 36 -7.22 8.04 -9.45
CA ALA A 36 -8.52 8.32 -8.85
C ALA A 36 -9.03 7.15 -7.98
N THR A 37 -8.72 5.92 -8.39
CA THR A 37 -9.03 4.73 -7.57
C THR A 37 -8.16 4.69 -6.32
N ILE A 38 -6.85 4.96 -6.47
CA ILE A 38 -5.91 4.96 -5.35
C ILE A 38 -6.20 6.09 -4.35
N SER A 39 -6.50 7.30 -4.81
CA SER A 39 -6.87 8.41 -3.94
C SER A 39 -8.18 8.15 -3.18
N GLY A 40 -9.16 7.49 -3.82
CA GLY A 40 -10.38 7.05 -3.15
C GLY A 40 -10.14 5.98 -2.07
N ILE A 41 -9.16 5.09 -2.29
CA ILE A 41 -8.71 4.12 -1.27
C ILE A 41 -7.98 4.85 -0.13
N ALA A 42 -7.06 5.75 -0.45
CA ALA A 42 -6.36 6.56 0.55
C ALA A 42 -7.33 7.36 1.43
N SER A 43 -8.36 7.98 0.83
CA SER A 43 -9.41 8.70 1.55
C SER A 43 -10.17 7.82 2.55
N GLN A 44 -10.47 6.56 2.17
CA GLN A 44 -11.10 5.62 3.09
C GLN A 44 -10.15 5.24 4.24
N LEU A 45 -8.87 5.02 3.94
CA LEU A 45 -7.85 4.66 4.94
C LEU A 45 -7.61 5.79 5.96
N VAL A 46 -7.48 7.04 5.52
CA VAL A 46 -7.31 8.17 6.46
C VAL A 46 -8.56 8.43 7.32
N SER A 47 -9.71 7.89 6.92
CA SER A 47 -10.94 7.98 7.71
C SER A 47 -11.01 6.90 8.80
N CYS A 48 -10.08 5.93 8.83
CA CYS A 48 -10.00 4.92 9.88
C CYS A 48 -9.39 5.54 11.15
N PRO A 49 -10.07 5.50 12.32
CA PRO A 49 -9.58 6.11 13.56
C PRO A 49 -8.21 5.59 14.03
N GLN A 50 -7.86 4.36 13.66
CA GLN A 50 -6.59 3.71 14.01
C GLN A 50 -5.43 4.12 13.10
N VAL A 51 -5.69 4.79 11.98
CA VAL A 51 -4.64 5.25 11.06
C VAL A 51 -4.10 6.58 11.58
N ARG A 52 -2.82 6.58 11.96
CA ARG A 52 -2.13 7.78 12.46
C ARG A 52 -1.66 8.67 11.34
N ASP A 53 -1.07 8.07 10.31
CA ASP A 53 -0.51 8.74 9.16
C ASP A 53 -0.62 7.87 7.92
N LEU A 54 -0.67 8.54 6.77
CA LEU A 54 -0.65 7.95 5.46
C LEU A 54 0.35 8.73 4.59
N ASN A 55 1.33 8.03 4.05
CA ASN A 55 2.27 8.56 3.08
C ASN A 55 1.92 8.06 1.68
N PHE A 56 1.86 8.97 0.72
CA PHE A 56 1.63 8.63 -0.69
C PHE A 56 2.91 8.87 -1.49
N ILE A 57 3.36 7.86 -2.22
CA ILE A 57 4.48 7.98 -3.16
C ILE A 57 3.98 7.70 -4.57
N ASN A 58 4.24 8.64 -5.46
CA ASN A 58 4.08 8.45 -6.89
C ASN A 58 5.42 8.03 -7.49
N ASP A 59 5.51 6.75 -7.84
CA ASP A 59 6.71 6.15 -8.42
C ASP A 59 6.40 5.72 -9.86
N THR A 60 6.07 6.71 -10.69
CA THR A 60 5.68 6.49 -12.09
C THR A 60 6.43 7.40 -13.04
N GLY A 61 6.60 6.95 -14.28
CA GLY A 61 7.16 7.75 -15.37
C GLY A 61 8.53 8.34 -15.01
N ASN A 62 8.65 9.66 -15.01
CA ASN A 62 9.93 10.33 -14.76
C ASN A 62 10.54 10.05 -13.37
N TRP A 63 9.74 9.58 -12.41
CA TRP A 63 10.20 9.26 -11.06
C TRP A 63 10.73 7.82 -10.96
N ASN A 64 10.20 6.92 -11.80
CA ASN A 64 10.65 5.53 -11.90
C ASN A 64 11.52 5.34 -13.15
N THR A 65 12.84 5.36 -12.95
CA THR A 65 13.82 5.27 -14.06
C THR A 65 14.33 3.86 -14.32
N ASP A 66 13.94 2.87 -13.50
CA ASP A 66 14.34 1.48 -13.66
C ASP A 66 13.41 0.77 -14.66
N PRO A 67 13.90 0.35 -15.84
CA PRO A 67 13.06 -0.30 -16.85
C PRO A 67 12.58 -1.69 -16.44
N THR A 68 13.16 -2.29 -15.39
CA THR A 68 12.81 -3.60 -14.87
C THR A 68 11.82 -3.53 -13.70
N TYR A 69 11.62 -2.33 -13.15
CA TYR A 69 10.69 -2.08 -12.04
C TYR A 69 9.40 -1.45 -12.58
N PRO A 70 8.22 -2.05 -12.32
CA PRO A 70 6.98 -1.51 -12.84
C PRO A 70 6.61 -0.20 -12.14
N ASP A 71 6.03 0.73 -12.90
CA ASP A 71 5.39 1.93 -12.36
C ASP A 71 4.37 1.57 -11.26
N GLY A 72 4.33 2.39 -10.22
CA GLY A 72 3.49 2.13 -9.05
C GLY A 72 3.08 3.36 -8.25
N TYR A 73 2.01 3.18 -7.48
CA TYR A 73 1.61 4.10 -6.41
C TYR A 73 1.73 3.37 -5.09
N PHE A 74 2.35 4.00 -4.09
CA PHE A 74 2.52 3.42 -2.76
C PHE A 74 1.71 4.19 -1.73
N LEU A 75 1.07 3.44 -0.83
CA LEU A 75 0.38 3.95 0.36
C LEU A 75 1.07 3.33 1.57
N GLY A 76 1.97 4.10 2.21
CA GLY A 76 2.54 3.74 3.51
C GLY A 76 1.58 4.17 4.62
N ILE A 77 1.31 3.31 5.60
CA ILE A 77 0.31 3.58 6.64
C ILE A 77 0.88 3.18 7.99
N THR A 78 0.80 4.08 8.96
CA THR A 78 1.02 3.74 10.37
C THR A 78 -0.33 3.50 11.04
N HIS A 79 -0.53 2.30 11.57
CA HIS A 79 -1.78 1.86 12.18
C HIS A 79 -1.58 1.47 13.65
N GLU A 80 -2.40 2.01 14.54
CA GLU A 80 -2.41 1.65 15.97
C GLU A 80 -3.38 0.50 16.24
N SER A 81 -2.91 -0.55 16.93
CA SER A 81 -3.81 -1.61 17.39
C SER A 81 -4.78 -1.11 18.46
N ASN A 82 -5.96 -1.73 18.54
CA ASN A 82 -6.96 -1.42 19.58
C ASN A 82 -6.45 -1.65 21.02
N THR A 83 -5.28 -2.27 21.20
CA THR A 83 -4.63 -2.46 22.50
C THR A 83 -3.47 -1.47 22.75
N GLY A 84 -3.31 -0.44 21.92
CA GLY A 84 -2.31 0.63 22.10
C GLY A 84 -0.88 0.27 21.66
N ASN A 85 -0.68 -0.86 20.99
CA ASN A 85 0.60 -1.18 20.34
C ASN A 85 0.60 -0.57 18.93
N LYS A 86 1.64 0.19 18.61
CA LYS A 86 1.94 0.70 17.28
C LYS A 86 2.71 -0.34 16.46
#